data_AF-A0A9E3F884-F1
#
_entry.id   AF-A0A9E3F884-F1
#
_cell.length_a   1.000
_cell.length_b   1.000
_cell.length_c   1.000
_cell.angle_alpha   90.00
_cell.angle_beta   90.00
_cell.angle_gamma   90.00
#
_symmetry.space_group_name_H-M   'P 1'
#
loop_
_entity.id
_entity.type
_entity.pdbx_description
1 polymer ?
#
loop_
_entity_poly.entity_id
_entity_poly.type
_entity_poly.pdbx_seq_one_letter_code
_entity_poly.pdbx_strand_id
1 'polypeptide(L)'
;MPDIGQDIYSLSNFKRNTPDFIQQLRETGRPVDLTINGKAELVVQDAQSYQRLLDLIDRLEAIEGIKRGLQDADAGRTKAMAQFDTEIREKHRIPR
;
A
#
# COMPACT_ATOMS: atom_id res chain seq x y z
N MET A 1 0.76 8.95 -12.06
CA MET A 1 1.42 9.22 -10.76
C MET A 1 0.52 10.18 -10.00
N PRO A 2 0.42 10.10 -8.65
CA PRO A 2 -0.17 11.19 -7.88
C PRO A 2 0.59 12.47 -8.24
N ASP A 3 -0.12 13.59 -8.38
CA ASP A 3 0.48 14.89 -8.65
C ASP A 3 1.17 15.40 -7.36
N ILE A 4 2.41 14.96 -7.15
CA ILE A 4 3.20 15.23 -5.92
C ILE A 4 3.76 16.66 -5.91
N GLY A 5 3.60 17.42 -7.00
CA GLY A 5 4.20 18.74 -7.16
C GLY A 5 3.46 19.88 -6.44
N GLN A 6 2.22 19.67 -6.00
CA GLN A 6 1.35 20.79 -5.56
C GLN A 6 1.41 21.10 -4.06
N ASP A 7 1.90 20.17 -3.24
CA ASP A 7 1.94 20.32 -1.77
C ASP A 7 3.35 20.15 -1.21
N ILE A 8 4.34 20.83 -1.83
CA ILE A 8 5.75 20.80 -1.40
C ILE A 8 6.05 21.99 -0.48
N TYR A 9 6.45 21.71 0.76
CA TYR A 9 6.80 22.73 1.76
C TYR A 9 8.13 22.43 2.44
N SER A 10 8.80 23.42 3.04
CA SER A 10 9.99 23.15 3.86
C SER A 10 9.62 22.57 5.22
N LEU A 11 10.48 21.70 5.77
CA LEU A 11 10.32 21.18 7.14
C LEU A 11 10.23 22.31 8.17
N SER A 12 10.94 23.42 7.95
CA SER A 12 10.87 24.60 8.82
C SER A 12 9.50 25.30 8.74
N ASN A 13 8.88 25.37 7.56
CA ASN A 13 7.52 25.91 7.42
C ASN A 13 6.50 25.02 8.13
N PHE A 14 6.60 23.71 7.92
CA PHE A 14 5.73 22.73 8.57
C PHE A 14 5.78 22.86 10.10
N LYS A 15 6.98 22.92 10.70
CA LYS A 15 7.14 23.10 12.15
C LYS A 15 6.45 24.36 12.67
N ARG A 16 6.58 25.49 11.96
CA ARG A 16 5.98 26.78 12.38
C ARG A 16 4.46 26.79 12.27
N ASN A 17 3.90 26.12 11.27
CA ASN A 17 2.46 26.14 10.95
C ASN A 17 1.81 24.76 11.13
N THR A 18 2.29 23.97 12.09
CA THR A 18 1.88 22.57 12.27
C THR A 18 0.35 22.40 12.39
N PRO A 19 -0.39 23.24 13.16
CA PRO A 19 -1.84 23.08 13.28
C PRO A 19 -2.58 23.18 11.94
N ASP A 20 -2.21 24.15 11.10
CA ASP A 20 -2.84 24.38 9.79
C ASP A 20 -2.57 23.20 8.84
N PHE A 21 -1.33 22.69 8.84
CA PHE A 21 -0.98 21.50 8.06
C PHE A 21 -1.74 20.26 8.54
N ILE A 22 -1.87 20.05 9.85
CA ILE A 22 -2.64 18.92 10.39
C ILE A 22 -4.12 19.04 9.98
N GLN A 23 -4.68 20.25 10.00
CA GLN A 23 -6.05 20.49 9.55
C GLN A 23 -6.20 20.16 8.06
N GLN A 24 -5.33 20.69 7.19
CA GLN A 24 -5.32 20.39 5.77
C GLN A 24 -5.21 18.87 5.51
N LEU A 25 -4.29 18.19 6.18
CA LEU A 25 -4.07 16.74 6.04
C LEU A 25 -5.35 15.96 6.37
N ARG A 26 -6.04 16.31 7.46
CA ARG A 26 -7.28 15.63 7.88
C ARG A 26 -8.46 15.94 6.98
N GLU A 27 -8.61 17.18 6.53
CA GLU A 27 -9.75 17.62 5.72
C GLU A 27 -9.65 17.11 4.28
N THR A 28 -8.44 17.15 3.71
CA THR A 28 -8.23 16.81 2.30
C THR A 28 -7.81 15.36 2.09
N GLY A 29 -7.18 14.73 3.10
CA GLY A 29 -6.52 13.44 2.97
C GLY A 29 -5.32 13.43 2.02
N ARG A 30 -4.91 14.60 1.51
CA ARG A 30 -3.79 14.74 0.58
C ARG A 30 -2.47 14.76 1.36
N PRO A 31 -1.48 13.95 0.96
CA PRO A 31 -0.17 13.98 1.61
C PRO A 31 0.56 15.29 1.30
N VAL A 32 1.49 15.66 2.18
CA VAL A 32 2.36 16.83 2.05
C VAL A 32 3.81 16.38 1.93
N ASP A 33 4.52 16.92 0.95
CA ASP A 33 5.94 16.66 0.73
C ASP A 33 6.77 17.71 1.47
N LEU A 34 7.69 17.24 2.30
CA LEU A 34 8.59 18.09 3.07
C LEU A 34 9.99 18.08 2.49
N THR A 35 10.50 19.29 2.28
CA THR A 35 11.88 19.51 1.86
C THR A 35 12.81 19.78 3.05
N ILE A 36 14.01 19.21 2.98
CA ILE A 36 15.15 19.51 3.86
C ILE A 36 16.27 20.02 2.96
N ASN A 37 16.80 21.19 3.25
CA ASN A 37 17.83 21.85 2.42
C ASN A 37 17.44 21.96 0.92
N GLY A 38 16.16 22.19 0.63
CA GLY A 38 15.64 22.35 -0.73
C GLY A 38 15.40 21.05 -1.50
N LYS A 39 15.58 19.88 -0.87
CA LYS A 39 15.32 18.56 -1.48
C LYS A 39 14.12 17.91 -0.81
N ALA A 40 13.18 17.37 -1.58
CA ALA A 40 12.06 16.59 -1.05
C ALA A 40 12.59 15.29 -0.43
N GLU A 41 12.39 15.12 0.88
CA GLU A 41 12.98 14.01 1.65
C GLU A 41 11.94 13.23 2.46
N LEU A 42 10.80 13.84 2.80
CA LEU A 42 9.78 13.22 3.65
C LEU A 42 8.39 13.46 3.08
N VAL A 43 7.49 12.52 3.32
CA VAL A 43 6.05 12.66 3.05
C VAL A 43 5.30 12.57 4.38
N VAL A 44 4.37 13.48 4.62
CA VAL A 44 3.48 13.46 5.78
C VAL A 44 2.06 13.18 5.31
N GLN A 45 1.40 12.22 5.95
CA GLN A 45 0.02 11.86 5.68
C GLN A 45 -0.73 11.64 7.00
N ASP A 46 -2.03 11.92 7.03
CA ASP A 46 -2.86 11.51 8.15
C ASP A 46 -3.03 9.98 8.18
N ALA A 47 -3.23 9.43 9.38
CA ALA A 47 -3.29 7.99 9.58
C ALA A 47 -4.43 7.31 8.82
N GLN A 48 -5.59 7.96 8.66
CA GLN A 48 -6.74 7.37 8.01
C GLN A 48 -6.53 7.26 6.49
N SER A 49 -5.95 8.29 5.87
CA SER A 49 -5.58 8.24 4.46
C SER A 49 -4.48 7.22 4.19
N TYR A 50 -3.50 7.11 5.08
CA TYR A 50 -2.47 6.09 4.97
C TYR A 50 -3.05 4.67 5.08
N GLN A 51 -3.98 4.43 6.01
CA GLN A 51 -4.66 3.14 6.11
C GLN A 51 -5.43 2.79 4.84
N ARG A 52 -6.17 3.75 4.26
CA ARG A 52 -6.88 3.52 2.98
C ARG A 52 -5.94 3.16 1.83
N LEU A 53 -4.72 3.71 1.82
CA LEU A 53 -3.70 3.36 0.84
C LEU A 53 -3.25 1.90 1.02
N LEU A 54 -3.01 1.46 2.26
CA LEU A 54 -2.66 0.07 2.55
C LEU A 54 -3.79 -0.89 2.15
N ASP A 55 -5.04 -0.57 2.51
CA ASP A 55 -6.21 -1.39 2.16
C ASP A 55 -6.37 -1.53 0.64
N LEU A 56 -6.03 -0.47 -0.11
CA LEU A 56 -6.05 -0.51 -1.58
C LEU A 56 -4.96 -1.43 -2.14
N ILE A 57 -3.75 -1.42 -1.56
CA ILE A 57 -2.66 -2.30 -1.96
C ILE A 57 -3.07 -3.76 -1.72
N ASP A 58 -3.55 -4.08 -0.52
CA ASP A 58 -4.01 -5.44 -0.17
C ASP A 58 -5.09 -5.94 -1.15
N ARG A 59 -6.04 -5.07 -1.51
CA ARG A 59 -7.07 -5.38 -2.49
C ARG A 59 -6.49 -5.64 -3.88
N LEU A 60 -5.51 -4.85 -4.32
CA LEU A 60 -4.87 -5.02 -5.62
C LEU A 60 -4.08 -6.33 -5.68
N GLU A 61 -3.36 -6.68 -4.60
CA GLU A 61 -2.67 -7.97 -4.50
C GLU A 61 -3.64 -9.15 -4.58
N ALA A 62 -4.78 -9.07 -3.89
CA ALA A 62 -5.82 -10.09 -3.98
C ALA A 62 -6.37 -10.23 -5.40
N ILE A 63 -6.65 -9.11 -6.08
CA ILE A 63 -7.11 -9.10 -7.47
C ILE A 63 -6.08 -9.75 -8.40
N GLU A 64 -4.80 -9.40 -8.25
CA GLU A 64 -3.73 -9.99 -9.06
C GLU A 64 -3.56 -11.50 -8.81
N GLY A 65 -3.68 -11.94 -7.55
CA GLY A 65 -3.71 -13.36 -7.19
C GLY A 65 -4.86 -14.12 -7.86
N ILE A 66 -6.07 -13.56 -7.82
CA ILE A 66 -7.25 -14.15 -8.46
C ILE A 66 -7.07 -14.22 -9.98
N LYS A 67 -6.63 -13.13 -10.62
CA LYS A 67 -6.38 -13.11 -12.07
C LYS A 67 -5.38 -14.20 -12.49
N ARG A 68 -4.28 -14.34 -11.74
CA ARG A 68 -3.27 -15.38 -12.00
C ARG A 68 -3.88 -16.77 -11.86
N GLY A 69 -4.65 -17.01 -10.81
CA GLY A 69 -5.33 -18.30 -10.59
C GLY A 69 -6.30 -18.66 -11.72
N LEU A 70 -7.08 -17.69 -12.21
CA LEU A 70 -7.97 -17.88 -13.35
C LEU A 70 -7.18 -18.20 -14.63
N GLN A 71 -6.09 -17.49 -14.90
CA GLN A 71 -5.22 -17.76 -16.05
C GLN A 71 -4.55 -19.15 -15.99
N ASP A 72 -4.19 -19.61 -14.78
CA ASP A 72 -3.65 -20.96 -14.59
C ASP A 72 -4.72 -22.03 -14.81
N ALA A 73 -5.95 -21.79 -14.36
CA ALA A 73 -7.09 -22.67 -14.60
C ALA A 73 -7.40 -22.80 -16.09
N ASP A 74 -7.51 -21.67 -16.81
CA ASP A 74 -7.79 -21.64 -18.25
C ASP A 74 -6.69 -22.35 -19.06
N ALA A 75 -5.44 -22.25 -18.62
CA ALA A 75 -4.31 -22.92 -19.26
C ALA A 75 -4.07 -24.37 -18.78
N GLY A 76 -4.93 -24.91 -17.92
CA GLY A 76 -4.80 -26.26 -17.38
C GLY A 76 -3.63 -26.44 -16.40
N ARG A 77 -2.98 -25.36 -15.94
CA ARG A 77 -1.90 -25.36 -14.93
C ARG A 77 -2.48 -25.54 -13.51
N THR A 78 -3.29 -26.58 -13.35
CA THR A 78 -3.95 -26.94 -12.10
C THR A 78 -3.38 -28.23 -11.56
N LYS A 79 -3.64 -28.52 -10.28
CA LYS A 79 -3.34 -29.82 -9.68
C LYS A 79 -4.52 -30.31 -8.87
N ALA A 80 -4.64 -31.63 -8.73
CA ALA A 80 -5.68 -32.23 -7.92
C ALA A 80 -5.53 -31.83 -6.45
N MET A 81 -6.66 -31.61 -5.76
CA MET A 81 -6.67 -31.18 -4.36
C MET A 81 -5.90 -32.14 -3.44
N ALA A 82 -6.01 -33.45 -3.68
CA ALA A 82 -5.29 -34.47 -2.90
C ALA A 82 -3.76 -34.34 -3.01
N GLN A 83 -3.26 -33.98 -4.20
CA GLN A 83 -1.83 -33.76 -4.41
C GLN A 83 -1.38 -32.48 -3.70
N PHE A 84 -2.13 -31.39 -3.82
CA PHE A 84 -1.84 -30.14 -3.11
C PHE A 84 -1.81 -30.30 -1.59
N ASP A 85 -2.79 -30.99 -1.01
CA ASP A 85 -2.87 -31.23 0.44
C ASP A 85 -1.64 -31.97 0.96
N THR A 86 -1.19 -32.99 0.23
CA THR A 86 0.03 -33.74 0.56
C THR A 86 1.26 -32.82 0.53
N GLU A 87 1.46 -32.08 -0.57
CA GLU A 87 2.62 -31.20 -0.77
C GLU A 87 2.71 -30.09 0.30
N ILE A 88 1.59 -29.44 0.63
CA ILE A 88 1.57 -28.34 1.61
C ILE A 88 1.84 -28.84 3.02
N ARG A 89 1.26 -29.99 3.41
CA ARG A 89 1.50 -30.56 4.75
C ARG A 89 2.95 -30.95 4.95
N GLU A 90 3.57 -31.59 3.94
CA GLU A 90 4.99 -31.95 3.98
C GLU A 90 5.88 -30.71 4.09
N LYS A 91 5.61 -29.68 3.26
CA LYS A 91 6.40 -28.45 3.23
C LYS A 91 6.29 -27.65 4.53
N HIS A 92 5.10 -27.56 5.11
CA HIS A 92 4.80 -26.70 6.26
C HIS A 92 4.69 -27.45 7.60
N ARG A 93 4.93 -28.77 7.62
CA ARG A 93 4.83 -29.64 8.80
C ARG A 93 3.48 -29.56 9.53
N ILE A 94 2.39 -29.49 8.76
CA ILE A 94 1.04 -29.45 9.32
C ILE A 94 0.61 -30.89 9.66
N PRO A 95 0.25 -31.21 10.92
CA PRO A 95 -0.16 -32.55 11.32
C PRO A 95 -1.46 -33.00 10.64
N ARG A 96 -1.70 -34.31 10.64
CA ARG A 96 -2.89 -34.93 10.02
C ARG A 96 -4.18 -34.56 10.75
#